data_AF-A0A382FEB9-F1
#
_entry.id   AF-A0A382FEB9-F1
#
_cell.length_a   1.000
_cell.length_b   1.000
_cell.length_c   1.000
_cell.angle_alpha   90.00
_cell.angle_beta   90.00
_cell.angle_gamma   90.00
#
_symmetry.space_group_name_H-M   'P 1'
#
loop_
_entity.id
_entity.type
_entity.pdbx_description
1 polymer ?
#
loop_
_entity_poly.entity_id
_entity_poly.type
_entity_poly.pdbx_seq_one_letter_code
_entity_poly.pdbx_strand_id
1 'polypeptide(L)'
;VQITRETFGNIPPSSVIAFYVIAAMSVLVFCWGVWRRWKLWRQGTPVAIREILLGNFARLKPRLGRLLKEGLGQKRVRGRGLASWAHIMMFAGFMVLFLGTTLLEVDHLAAKVSEKFHFHHGWYYVIYEGALDVFGLLFILGITLFAWRRMHRPSSVGHRASDWTALGLFLGIGVTGYLVEGLRIVWDQPEGLALWCSPVGAGLAKL
;
A
#
# COMPACT_ATOMS: atom_id res chain seq x y z
N VAL A 1 10.42 22.38 -18.28
CA VAL A 1 9.30 21.50 -17.87
C VAL A 1 9.77 20.72 -16.64
N GLN A 2 9.05 20.79 -15.52
CA GLN A 2 9.36 19.96 -14.36
C GLN A 2 8.77 18.57 -14.57
N ILE A 3 9.51 17.52 -14.20
CA ILE A 3 9.05 16.14 -14.34
C ILE A 3 7.93 15.88 -13.33
N THR A 4 6.71 15.63 -13.77
CA THR A 4 5.54 15.35 -12.93
C THR A 4 4.44 14.68 -13.78
N ARG A 5 3.33 14.30 -13.16
CA ARG A 5 2.11 13.85 -13.83
C ARG A 5 0.88 14.55 -13.25
N GLU A 6 -0.16 14.68 -14.07
CA GLU A 6 -1.43 15.22 -13.61
C GLU A 6 -2.17 14.21 -12.72
N THR A 7 -2.73 14.70 -11.61
CA THR A 7 -3.59 13.88 -10.73
C THR A 7 -5.03 13.95 -11.25
N PHE A 8 -5.63 12.80 -11.53
CA PHE A 8 -6.94 12.66 -12.20
C PHE A 8 -6.98 13.18 -13.65
N GLY A 9 -5.84 13.22 -14.35
CA GLY A 9 -5.80 13.54 -15.78
C GLY A 9 -6.68 12.60 -16.60
N ASN A 10 -7.44 13.15 -17.56
CA ASN A 10 -8.42 12.43 -18.39
C ASN A 10 -9.55 11.72 -17.62
N ILE A 11 -9.86 12.12 -16.37
CA ILE A 11 -10.95 11.55 -15.58
C ILE A 11 -12.11 12.55 -15.45
N PRO A 12 -13.35 12.19 -15.83
CA PRO A 12 -14.50 13.07 -15.64
C PRO A 12 -14.75 13.43 -14.18
N PRO A 13 -15.21 14.66 -13.86
CA PRO A 13 -15.45 15.09 -12.48
C PRO A 13 -16.41 14.18 -11.70
N SER A 14 -17.42 13.61 -12.36
CA SER A 14 -18.36 12.66 -11.74
C SER A 14 -17.67 11.40 -11.21
N SER A 15 -16.66 10.90 -11.93
CA SER A 15 -15.87 9.73 -11.52
C SER A 15 -14.97 10.05 -10.34
N VAL A 16 -14.40 11.26 -10.29
CA VAL A 16 -13.61 11.74 -9.13
C VAL A 16 -14.49 11.83 -7.89
N ILE A 17 -15.71 12.38 -8.02
CA ILE A 17 -16.68 12.43 -6.91
C ILE A 17 -17.04 11.02 -6.43
N ALA A 18 -17.36 10.12 -7.36
CA ALA A 18 -17.68 8.73 -7.03
C ALA A 18 -16.52 8.03 -6.31
N PHE A 19 -15.28 8.23 -6.76
CA PHE A 19 -14.08 7.73 -6.09
C PHE A 19 -14.02 8.18 -4.62
N TYR A 20 -14.16 9.48 -4.35
CA TYR A 20 -14.10 10.00 -2.99
C TYR A 20 -15.25 9.50 -2.10
N VAL A 21 -16.46 9.35 -2.65
CA VAL A 21 -17.59 8.77 -1.91
C VAL A 21 -17.30 7.32 -1.52
N ILE A 22 -16.82 6.49 -2.46
CA ILE A 22 -16.46 5.09 -2.20
C ILE A 22 -15.29 4.98 -1.23
N ALA A 23 -14.27 5.85 -1.36
CA ALA A 23 -13.14 5.91 -0.44
C ALA A 23 -13.60 6.25 0.98
N ALA A 24 -14.45 7.26 1.14
CA ALA A 24 -15.01 7.64 2.44
C ALA A 24 -15.80 6.49 3.09
N MET A 25 -16.68 5.83 2.32
CA MET A 25 -17.42 4.66 2.81
C MET A 25 -16.48 3.52 3.22
N SER A 26 -15.44 3.25 2.43
CA SER A 26 -14.45 2.21 2.71
C SER A 26 -13.70 2.49 4.02
N VAL A 27 -13.30 3.75 4.24
CA VAL A 27 -12.68 4.18 5.51
C VAL A 27 -13.64 4.01 6.68
N LEU A 28 -14.92 4.38 6.54
CA LEU A 28 -15.92 4.20 7.59
C LEU A 28 -16.10 2.73 7.97
N VAL A 29 -16.22 1.83 6.98
CA VAL A 29 -16.31 0.38 7.21
C VAL A 29 -15.05 -0.15 7.90
N PHE A 30 -13.87 0.29 7.47
CA PHE A 30 -12.60 -0.06 8.12
C PHE A 30 -12.57 0.41 9.58
N CYS A 31 -12.89 1.68 9.85
CA CYS A 31 -12.93 2.25 11.19
C CYS A 31 -13.93 1.51 12.09
N TRP A 32 -15.11 1.14 11.58
CA TRP A 32 -16.08 0.34 12.31
C TRP A 32 -15.55 -1.06 12.64
N GLY A 33 -14.86 -1.71 11.70
CA GLY A 33 -14.20 -3.00 11.92
C GLY A 33 -13.12 -2.93 13.01
N VAL A 34 -12.28 -1.88 12.96
CA VAL A 34 -11.26 -1.60 13.99
C VAL A 34 -11.92 -1.35 15.34
N TRP A 35 -13.00 -0.56 15.40
CA TRP A 35 -13.73 -0.28 16.63
C TRP A 35 -14.33 -1.53 17.27
N ARG A 36 -14.87 -2.45 16.46
CA ARG A 36 -15.34 -3.76 16.95
C ARG A 36 -14.21 -4.58 17.57
N ARG A 37 -13.04 -4.61 16.92
CA ARG A 37 -11.85 -5.29 17.46
C ARG A 37 -11.34 -4.63 18.73
N TRP A 38 -11.35 -3.30 18.78
CA TRP A 38 -11.00 -2.53 19.97
C TRP A 38 -11.90 -2.88 21.15
N LYS A 39 -13.22 -2.99 20.93
CA LYS A 39 -14.16 -3.42 21.98
C LYS A 39 -13.82 -4.79 22.55
N LEU A 40 -13.41 -5.73 21.70
CA LEU A 40 -12.96 -7.05 22.15
C LEU A 40 -11.65 -6.97 22.94
N TRP A 41 -10.67 -6.18 22.48
CA TRP A 41 -9.40 -6.01 23.21
C TRP A 41 -9.58 -5.37 24.59
N ARG A 42 -10.58 -4.50 24.74
CA ARG A 42 -10.94 -3.91 26.03
C ARG A 42 -11.51 -4.89 27.05
N GLN A 43 -11.88 -6.11 26.65
CA GLN A 43 -12.30 -7.17 27.58
C GLN A 43 -11.11 -7.85 28.28
N GLY A 44 -9.89 -7.65 27.78
CA GLY A 44 -8.66 -8.08 28.46
C GLY A 44 -8.33 -7.21 29.68
N THR A 45 -7.16 -7.45 30.28
CA THR A 45 -6.71 -6.67 31.45
C THR A 45 -6.62 -5.18 31.09
N PRO A 46 -7.32 -4.29 31.84
CA PRO A 46 -7.29 -2.87 31.56
C PRO A 46 -5.88 -2.33 31.82
N VAL A 47 -5.31 -1.64 30.82
CA VAL A 47 -4.09 -0.84 30.98
C VAL A 47 -4.51 0.61 30.91
N ALA A 48 -4.29 1.38 31.99
CA ALA A 48 -4.66 2.78 31.98
C ALA A 48 -3.80 3.55 30.97
N ILE A 49 -4.43 4.34 30.09
CA ILE A 49 -3.72 5.19 29.11
C ILE A 49 -2.75 6.14 29.83
N ARG A 50 -3.14 6.61 31.03
CA ARG A 50 -2.33 7.43 31.91
C ARG A 50 -1.05 6.70 32.38
N GLU A 51 -1.10 5.39 32.64
CA GLU A 51 0.08 4.59 32.99
C GLU A 51 1.02 4.35 31.79
N ILE A 52 0.47 4.31 30.57
CA ILE A 52 1.26 4.20 29.34
C ILE A 52 2.02 5.51 29.07
N LEU A 53 1.35 6.65 29.25
CA LEU A 53 1.89 7.98 28.94
C LEU A 53 2.79 8.53 30.07
N LEU A 54 2.40 8.35 31.35
CA LEU A 54 3.11 8.91 32.51
C LEU A 54 4.01 7.90 33.22
N GLY A 55 3.80 6.59 33.04
CA GLY A 55 4.31 5.58 33.98
C GLY A 55 5.70 4.97 33.69
N ASN A 56 6.25 5.10 32.47
CA ASN A 56 7.68 4.90 32.19
C ASN A 56 7.96 4.89 30.68
N PHE A 57 8.74 5.85 30.18
CA PHE A 57 9.35 5.75 28.84
C PHE A 57 10.15 4.45 28.67
N ALA A 58 10.71 3.91 29.78
CA ALA A 58 11.39 2.62 29.84
C ALA A 58 10.50 1.40 29.51
N ARG A 59 9.18 1.48 29.70
CA ARG A 59 8.23 0.42 29.33
C ARG A 59 7.67 0.60 27.91
N LEU A 60 7.62 1.84 27.40
CA LEU A 60 7.19 2.16 26.04
C LEU A 60 8.26 1.78 25.00
N LYS A 61 9.54 2.06 25.29
CA LYS A 61 10.69 1.73 24.41
C LYS A 61 10.71 0.25 23.95
N PRO A 62 10.60 -0.77 24.83
CA PRO A 62 10.57 -2.17 24.41
C PRO A 62 9.28 -2.57 23.68
N ARG A 63 8.16 -1.85 23.88
CA ARG A 63 6.91 -2.08 23.13
C ARG A 63 7.01 -1.52 21.71
N LEU A 64 7.49 -0.28 21.56
CA LEU A 64 7.76 0.32 20.25
C LEU A 64 8.84 -0.46 19.50
N GLY A 65 9.90 -0.87 20.19
CA GLY A 65 10.94 -1.73 19.62
C GLY A 65 10.40 -3.07 19.10
N ARG A 66 9.40 -3.66 19.77
CA ARG A 66 8.70 -4.85 19.26
C ARG A 66 7.83 -4.53 18.06
N LEU A 67 7.07 -3.43 18.07
CA LEU A 67 6.28 -3.01 16.89
C LEU A 67 7.18 -2.80 15.67
N LEU A 68 8.31 -2.11 15.84
CA LEU A 68 9.26 -1.87 14.75
C LEU A 68 9.93 -3.17 14.29
N LYS A 69 10.40 -4.03 15.20
CA LYS A 69 11.12 -5.27 14.83
C LYS A 69 10.20 -6.36 14.32
N GLU A 70 9.07 -6.59 14.99
CA GLU A 70 8.16 -7.70 14.71
C GLU A 70 7.09 -7.31 13.69
N GLY A 71 6.57 -6.07 13.77
CA GLY A 71 5.59 -5.53 12.84
C GLY A 71 6.27 -5.07 11.55
N LEU A 72 6.93 -3.91 11.55
CA LEU A 72 7.54 -3.37 10.32
C LEU A 72 8.71 -4.22 9.81
N GLY A 73 9.57 -4.68 10.71
CA GLY A 73 10.74 -5.50 10.39
C GLY A 73 10.42 -6.98 10.15
N GLN A 74 9.14 -7.38 10.28
CA GLN A 74 8.66 -8.71 9.92
C GLN A 74 9.43 -9.87 10.59
N LYS A 75 10.06 -9.64 11.76
CA LYS A 75 10.97 -10.63 12.39
C LYS A 75 10.28 -11.97 12.66
N ARG A 76 8.99 -11.97 13.01
CA ARG A 76 8.23 -13.18 13.36
C ARG A 76 7.94 -14.10 12.17
N VAL A 77 7.93 -13.57 10.94
CA VAL A 77 7.64 -14.36 9.74
C VAL A 77 8.90 -14.87 9.05
N ARG A 78 10.10 -14.49 9.51
CA ARG A 78 11.39 -14.95 8.97
C ARG A 78 11.69 -16.41 9.36
N GLY A 79 12.53 -17.07 8.57
CA GLY A 79 13.03 -18.43 8.86
C GLY A 79 12.14 -19.59 8.38
N ARG A 80 11.11 -19.32 7.56
CA ARG A 80 10.16 -20.31 7.04
C ARG A 80 10.30 -20.51 5.52
N GLY A 81 11.51 -20.32 4.98
CA GLY A 81 11.82 -20.49 3.56
C GLY A 81 10.99 -19.57 2.66
N LEU A 82 10.40 -20.15 1.61
CA LEU A 82 9.63 -19.41 0.60
C LEU A 82 8.45 -18.62 1.20
N ALA A 83 7.80 -19.13 2.25
CA ALA A 83 6.67 -18.44 2.88
C ALA A 83 7.09 -17.11 3.52
N SER A 84 8.32 -17.04 4.06
CA SER A 84 8.88 -15.80 4.59
C SER A 84 9.08 -14.76 3.50
N TRP A 85 9.68 -15.16 2.38
CA TRP A 85 9.92 -14.28 1.24
C TRP A 85 8.63 -13.77 0.63
N ALA A 86 7.67 -14.66 0.36
CA ALA A 86 6.34 -14.28 -0.12
C ALA A 86 5.68 -13.23 0.78
N HIS A 87 5.73 -13.43 2.11
CA HIS A 87 5.16 -12.46 3.05
C HIS A 87 5.89 -11.11 3.02
N ILE A 88 7.22 -11.13 3.05
CA ILE A 88 8.03 -9.89 3.10
C ILE A 88 7.81 -9.08 1.82
N MET A 89 7.81 -9.72 0.65
CA MET A 89 7.59 -9.05 -0.63
C MET A 89 6.18 -8.47 -0.72
N MET A 90 5.16 -9.26 -0.35
CA MET A 90 3.77 -8.78 -0.30
C MET A 90 3.61 -7.63 0.70
N PHE A 91 4.17 -7.74 1.91
CA PHE A 91 4.04 -6.72 2.95
C PHE A 91 4.77 -5.43 2.56
N ALA A 92 6.02 -5.52 2.13
CA ALA A 92 6.80 -4.36 1.73
C ALA A 92 6.17 -3.67 0.50
N GLY A 93 5.75 -4.47 -0.49
CA GLY A 93 5.02 -3.99 -1.65
C GLY A 93 3.75 -3.22 -1.29
N PHE A 94 2.89 -3.84 -0.48
CA PHE A 94 1.66 -3.22 0.00
C PHE A 94 1.92 -1.93 0.79
N MET A 95 2.92 -1.91 1.68
CA MET A 95 3.25 -0.74 2.50
C MET A 95 3.77 0.43 1.66
N VAL A 96 4.63 0.17 0.67
CA VAL A 96 5.14 1.21 -0.23
C VAL A 96 4.04 1.74 -1.14
N LEU A 97 3.20 0.87 -1.72
CA LEU A 97 2.05 1.28 -2.53
C LEU A 97 1.05 2.13 -1.73
N PHE A 98 0.74 1.70 -0.50
CA PHE A 98 -0.15 2.43 0.41
C PHE A 98 0.43 3.80 0.77
N LEU A 99 1.72 3.87 1.09
CA LEU A 99 2.40 5.13 1.39
C LEU A 99 2.41 6.05 0.17
N GLY A 100 2.71 5.52 -1.03
CA GLY A 100 2.70 6.28 -2.26
C GLY A 100 1.32 6.88 -2.55
N THR A 101 0.27 6.08 -2.46
CA THR A 101 -1.12 6.54 -2.65
C THR A 101 -1.47 7.65 -1.65
N THR A 102 -1.09 7.47 -0.38
CA THR A 102 -1.35 8.46 0.67
C THR A 102 -0.59 9.75 0.45
N LEU A 103 0.69 9.68 0.07
CA LEU A 103 1.51 10.87 -0.19
C LEU A 103 1.00 11.68 -1.38
N LEU A 104 0.54 11.00 -2.44
CA LEU A 104 -0.06 11.66 -3.59
C LEU A 104 -1.38 12.36 -3.23
N GLU A 105 -2.23 11.71 -2.43
CA GLU A 105 -3.46 12.34 -1.97
C GLU A 105 -3.17 13.55 -1.07
N VAL A 106 -2.16 13.45 -0.19
CA VAL A 106 -1.71 14.58 0.63
C VAL A 106 -1.21 15.74 -0.25
N ASP A 107 -0.40 15.47 -1.26
CA ASP A 107 0.02 16.48 -2.24
C ASP A 107 -1.17 17.14 -2.92
N HIS A 108 -2.10 16.33 -3.45
CA HIS A 108 -3.28 16.81 -4.16
C HIS A 108 -4.18 17.71 -3.30
N LEU A 109 -4.40 17.33 -2.04
CA LEU A 109 -5.17 18.14 -1.09
C LEU A 109 -4.41 19.39 -0.64
N ALA A 110 -3.10 19.29 -0.41
CA ALA A 110 -2.29 20.44 -0.01
C ALA A 110 -2.19 21.48 -1.13
N ALA A 111 -2.07 21.05 -2.39
CA ALA A 111 -2.08 21.91 -3.57
C ALA A 111 -3.39 22.70 -3.72
N LYS A 112 -4.54 22.12 -3.32
CA LYS A 112 -5.84 22.84 -3.27
C LYS A 112 -5.87 23.94 -2.22
N VAL A 113 -5.08 23.83 -1.16
CA VAL A 113 -4.95 24.88 -0.13
C VAL A 113 -4.00 25.97 -0.60
N SER A 114 -2.87 25.58 -1.18
CA SER A 114 -1.87 26.49 -1.73
C SER A 114 -0.94 25.75 -2.70
N GLU A 115 -0.71 26.32 -3.87
CA GLU A 115 0.22 25.78 -4.88
C GLU A 115 1.64 25.60 -4.34
N LYS A 116 2.04 26.38 -3.32
CA LYS A 116 3.35 26.26 -2.65
C LYS A 116 3.57 24.93 -1.93
N PHE A 117 2.49 24.20 -1.64
CA PHE A 117 2.57 22.89 -0.99
C PHE A 117 2.56 21.73 -2.00
N HIS A 118 2.48 22.01 -3.30
CA HIS A 118 2.68 20.98 -4.31
C HIS A 118 4.16 20.57 -4.33
N PHE A 119 4.43 19.30 -4.02
CA PHE A 119 5.77 18.71 -3.95
C PHE A 119 5.93 17.51 -4.90
N HIS A 120 4.87 17.07 -5.57
CA HIS A 120 4.87 15.91 -6.46
C HIS A 120 5.53 16.20 -7.83
N HIS A 121 6.80 16.60 -7.84
CA HIS A 121 7.55 16.91 -9.07
C HIS A 121 9.06 16.66 -8.93
N GLY A 122 9.79 16.71 -10.04
CA GLY A 122 11.24 16.59 -10.12
C GLY A 122 11.75 15.24 -9.61
N TRP A 123 12.85 15.25 -8.84
CA TRP A 123 13.47 14.03 -8.31
C TRP A 123 12.59 13.27 -7.32
N TYR A 124 11.74 13.98 -6.57
CA TYR A 124 10.77 13.33 -5.69
C TYR A 124 9.85 12.41 -6.50
N TYR A 125 9.28 12.93 -7.59
CA TYR A 125 8.43 12.17 -8.50
C TYR A 125 9.16 10.94 -9.08
N VAL A 126 10.39 11.11 -9.55
CA VAL A 126 11.16 10.00 -10.16
C VAL A 126 11.41 8.87 -9.17
N ILE A 127 11.82 9.20 -7.95
CA ILE A 127 12.05 8.20 -6.88
C ILE A 127 10.72 7.58 -6.46
N TYR A 128 9.68 8.38 -6.35
CA TYR A 128 8.34 7.95 -6.00
C TYR A 128 7.81 6.91 -7.00
N GLU A 129 7.77 7.23 -8.30
CA GLU A 129 7.25 6.32 -9.33
C GLU A 129 8.12 5.07 -9.44
N GLY A 130 9.45 5.22 -9.45
CA GLY A 130 10.36 4.07 -9.48
C GLY A 130 10.21 3.15 -8.27
N ALA A 131 9.95 3.71 -7.08
CA ALA A 131 9.65 2.90 -5.91
C ALA A 131 8.30 2.17 -6.05
N LEU A 132 7.25 2.82 -6.52
CA LEU A 132 5.96 2.17 -6.71
C LEU A 132 6.02 1.07 -7.77
N ASP A 133 6.72 1.31 -8.88
CA ASP A 133 6.88 0.33 -9.96
C ASP A 133 7.68 -0.90 -9.47
N VAL A 134 8.76 -0.74 -8.71
CA VAL A 134 9.49 -1.92 -8.18
C VAL A 134 8.69 -2.64 -7.10
N PHE A 135 8.11 -1.90 -6.15
CA PHE A 135 7.41 -2.52 -5.02
C PHE A 135 6.05 -3.10 -5.40
N GLY A 136 5.41 -2.59 -6.46
CA GLY A 136 4.23 -3.22 -7.05
C GLY A 136 4.52 -4.60 -7.63
N LEU A 137 5.68 -4.79 -8.27
CA LEU A 137 6.10 -6.10 -8.78
C LEU A 137 6.36 -7.06 -7.63
N LEU A 138 7.04 -6.58 -6.57
CA LEU A 138 7.25 -7.38 -5.35
C LEU A 138 5.92 -7.75 -4.70
N PHE A 139 4.94 -6.86 -4.70
CA PHE A 139 3.59 -7.12 -4.19
C PHE A 139 2.93 -8.27 -4.96
N ILE A 140 2.84 -8.15 -6.28
CA ILE A 140 2.24 -9.17 -7.17
C ILE A 140 2.98 -10.51 -7.07
N LEU A 141 4.31 -10.49 -7.05
CA LEU A 141 5.12 -11.69 -6.93
C LEU A 141 4.92 -12.38 -5.57
N GLY A 142 4.88 -11.61 -4.48
CA GLY A 142 4.57 -12.14 -3.15
C GLY A 142 3.19 -12.81 -3.08
N ILE A 143 2.16 -12.19 -3.68
CA ILE A 143 0.80 -12.76 -3.76
C ILE A 143 0.79 -14.03 -4.61
N THR A 144 1.46 -14.01 -5.76
CA THR A 144 1.54 -15.17 -6.66
C THR A 144 2.22 -16.35 -5.97
N LEU A 145 3.31 -16.11 -5.24
CA LEU A 145 3.97 -17.15 -4.44
C LEU A 145 3.07 -17.69 -3.33
N PHE A 146 2.24 -16.84 -2.70
CA PHE A 146 1.25 -17.32 -1.73
C PHE A 146 0.15 -18.15 -2.35
N ALA A 147 -0.38 -17.71 -3.50
CA ALA A 147 -1.39 -18.45 -4.25
C ALA A 147 -0.83 -19.82 -4.66
N TRP A 148 0.34 -19.86 -5.29
CA TRP A 148 1.04 -21.08 -5.68
C TRP A 148 1.24 -22.03 -4.50
N ARG A 149 1.80 -21.54 -3.40
CA ARG A 149 2.02 -22.34 -2.19
C ARG A 149 0.71 -22.90 -1.62
N ARG A 150 -0.38 -22.14 -1.71
CA ARG A 150 -1.70 -22.56 -1.23
C ARG A 150 -2.37 -23.59 -2.13
N MET A 151 -2.11 -23.56 -3.45
CA MET A 151 -2.55 -24.61 -4.38
C MET A 151 -1.93 -25.97 -4.02
N HIS A 152 -0.71 -25.98 -3.48
CA HIS A 152 0.00 -27.20 -3.05
C HIS A 152 -0.43 -27.70 -1.65
N ARG A 153 -1.43 -27.07 -1.03
CA ARG A 153 -2.08 -27.48 0.22
C ARG A 153 -1.15 -28.01 1.35
N PRO A 154 -0.10 -27.26 1.74
CA PRO A 154 0.76 -27.69 2.83
C PRO A 154 -0.01 -27.72 4.15
N SER A 155 0.26 -28.72 5.00
CA SER A 155 -0.38 -28.92 6.31
C SER A 155 -0.25 -27.73 7.28
N SER A 156 0.72 -26.84 7.04
CA SER A 156 0.97 -25.64 7.83
C SER A 156 0.04 -24.46 7.53
N VAL A 157 -0.89 -24.56 6.57
CA VAL A 157 -1.82 -23.48 6.20
C VAL A 157 -3.28 -23.93 6.24
N GLY A 158 -4.13 -23.06 6.79
CA GLY A 158 -5.59 -23.25 6.77
C GLY A 158 -6.18 -22.99 5.39
N HIS A 159 -7.27 -23.66 5.04
CA HIS A 159 -7.84 -23.65 3.68
C HIS A 159 -9.18 -22.92 3.59
N ARG A 160 -9.27 -21.73 4.20
CA ARG A 160 -10.51 -20.95 4.21
C ARG A 160 -10.70 -20.21 2.88
N ALA A 161 -11.95 -20.15 2.40
CA ALA A 161 -12.29 -19.41 1.18
C ALA A 161 -11.93 -17.92 1.28
N SER A 162 -12.07 -17.33 2.47
CA SER A 162 -11.69 -15.94 2.76
C SER A 162 -10.25 -15.60 2.40
N ASP A 163 -9.35 -16.59 2.47
CA ASP A 163 -7.94 -16.38 2.17
C ASP A 163 -7.72 -16.18 0.67
N TRP A 164 -8.48 -16.91 -0.16
CA TRP A 164 -8.48 -16.74 -1.61
C TRP A 164 -9.13 -15.42 -2.02
N THR A 165 -10.19 -14.98 -1.33
CA THR A 165 -10.78 -13.65 -1.54
C THR A 165 -9.75 -12.56 -1.31
N ALA A 166 -8.98 -12.62 -0.22
CA ALA A 166 -7.95 -11.62 0.06
C ALA A 166 -6.83 -11.62 -1.00
N LEU A 167 -6.33 -12.79 -1.41
CA LEU A 167 -5.32 -12.89 -2.47
C LEU A 167 -5.85 -12.37 -3.81
N GLY A 168 -7.10 -12.69 -4.16
CA GLY A 168 -7.74 -12.21 -5.38
C GLY A 168 -7.90 -10.69 -5.40
N LEU A 169 -8.36 -10.08 -4.30
CA LEU A 169 -8.49 -8.63 -4.19
C LEU A 169 -7.13 -7.92 -4.27
N PHE A 170 -6.12 -8.45 -3.57
CA PHE A 170 -4.77 -7.89 -3.61
C PHE A 170 -4.10 -8.05 -4.98
N LEU A 171 -4.30 -9.19 -5.65
CA LEU A 171 -3.80 -9.36 -7.01
C LEU A 171 -4.53 -8.41 -7.97
N GLY A 172 -5.84 -8.30 -7.83
CA GLY A 172 -6.68 -7.42 -8.63
C GLY A 172 -6.22 -5.97 -8.54
N ILE A 173 -6.05 -5.42 -7.34
CA ILE A 173 -5.58 -4.02 -7.17
C ILE A 173 -4.15 -3.82 -7.69
N GLY A 174 -3.25 -4.80 -7.53
CA GLY A 174 -1.89 -4.72 -8.06
C GLY A 174 -1.84 -4.72 -9.59
N VAL A 175 -2.53 -5.67 -10.23
CA VAL A 175 -2.57 -5.80 -11.70
C VAL A 175 -3.28 -4.60 -12.33
N THR A 176 -4.43 -4.21 -11.79
CA THR A 176 -5.17 -3.05 -12.32
C THR A 176 -4.40 -1.75 -12.14
N GLY A 177 -3.59 -1.61 -11.09
CA GLY A 177 -2.68 -0.47 -10.93
C GLY A 177 -1.74 -0.28 -12.12
N TYR A 178 -1.04 -1.35 -12.53
CA TYR A 178 -0.15 -1.29 -13.70
C TYR A 178 -0.88 -1.09 -15.02
N LEU A 179 -2.08 -1.66 -15.18
CA LEU A 179 -2.90 -1.40 -16.37
C LEU A 179 -3.28 0.08 -16.48
N VAL A 180 -3.72 0.69 -15.37
CA VAL A 180 -4.05 2.12 -15.31
C VAL A 180 -2.80 2.97 -15.55
N GLU A 181 -1.64 2.58 -15.03
CA GLU A 181 -0.37 3.25 -15.30
C GLU A 181 0.02 3.20 -16.78
N GLY A 182 -0.12 2.03 -17.43
CA GLY A 182 0.13 1.88 -18.88
C GLY A 182 -0.79 2.79 -19.71
N LEU A 183 -2.09 2.79 -19.41
CA LEU A 183 -3.06 3.69 -20.06
C LEU A 183 -2.72 5.17 -19.85
N ARG A 184 -2.30 5.53 -18.63
CA ARG A 184 -1.83 6.89 -18.33
C ARG A 184 -0.62 7.26 -19.16
N ILE A 185 0.37 6.37 -19.32
CA ILE A 185 1.57 6.64 -20.13
C ILE A 185 1.21 6.83 -21.61
N VAL A 186 0.28 6.04 -22.15
CA VAL A 186 -0.22 6.21 -23.52
C VAL A 186 -0.85 7.59 -23.72
N TRP A 187 -1.56 8.08 -22.71
CA TRP A 187 -2.21 9.39 -22.72
C TRP A 187 -1.23 10.56 -22.51
N ASP A 188 -0.43 10.51 -21.42
CA ASP A 188 0.50 11.57 -21.01
C ASP A 188 1.69 11.72 -21.96
N GLN A 189 2.05 10.64 -22.69
CA GLN A 189 3.22 10.54 -23.57
C GLN A 189 4.51 11.11 -22.94
N PRO A 190 4.89 10.67 -21.72
CA PRO A 190 6.10 11.18 -21.08
C PRO A 190 7.36 10.76 -21.86
N GLU A 191 8.37 11.61 -21.84
CA GLU A 191 9.67 11.34 -22.48
C GLU A 191 10.81 11.25 -21.47
N GLY A 192 11.90 10.57 -21.88
CA GLY A 192 13.12 10.48 -21.10
C GLY A 192 12.91 9.86 -19.72
N LEU A 193 13.44 10.52 -18.68
CA LEU A 193 13.43 9.99 -17.31
C LEU A 193 12.00 9.82 -16.75
N ALA A 194 11.03 10.60 -17.21
CA ALA A 194 9.64 10.53 -16.79
C ALA A 194 8.93 9.25 -17.24
N LEU A 195 9.37 8.66 -18.36
CA LEU A 195 8.89 7.37 -18.86
C LEU A 195 9.61 6.21 -18.17
N TRP A 196 10.93 6.30 -18.06
CA TRP A 196 11.76 5.19 -17.61
C TRP A 196 11.79 4.99 -16.09
N CYS A 197 11.20 5.91 -15.31
CA CYS A 197 10.93 5.66 -13.90
C CYS A 197 9.76 4.69 -13.66
N SER A 198 9.01 4.32 -14.71
CA SER A 198 7.87 3.39 -14.68
C SER A 198 8.04 2.27 -15.73
N PRO A 199 9.08 1.42 -15.64
CA PRO A 199 9.39 0.47 -16.70
C PRO A 199 8.29 -0.57 -16.95
N VAL A 200 7.51 -0.97 -15.95
CA VAL A 200 6.41 -1.93 -16.14
C VAL A 200 5.28 -1.26 -16.89
N GLY A 201 4.86 -0.06 -16.46
CA GLY A 201 3.87 0.75 -17.16
C GLY A 201 4.28 1.03 -18.61
N ALA A 202 5.55 1.40 -18.83
CA ALA A 202 6.09 1.66 -20.17
C ALA A 202 6.11 0.41 -21.06
N GLY A 203 6.29 -0.77 -20.47
CA GLY A 203 6.16 -2.05 -21.17
C GLY A 203 4.70 -2.33 -21.56
N LEU A 204 3.76 -2.13 -20.64
CA LEU A 204 2.33 -2.34 -20.89
C LEU A 204 1.75 -1.34 -21.89
N ALA A 205 2.24 -0.10 -21.90
CA ALA A 205 1.82 0.94 -22.84
C ALA A 205 2.12 0.61 -24.32
N LYS A 206 2.96 -0.40 -24.58
CA LYS A 206 3.32 -0.87 -25.93
C LYS A 206 2.48 -2.05 -26.42
N LEU A 207 1.66 -2.64 -25.54
CA LEU A 207 0.75 -3.74 -25.88
C LEU A 207 -0.54 -3.20 -26.52
#